data_AF-A0A3M9M8G5-F1
#
_entry.id   AF-A0A3M9M8G5-F1
#
_cell.length_a   1.000
_cell.length_b   1.000
_cell.length_c   1.000
_cell.angle_alpha   90.00
_cell.angle_beta   90.00
_cell.angle_gamma   90.00
#
_symmetry.space_group_name_H-M   'P 1'
#
loop_
_entity.id
_entity.type
_entity.pdbx_description
1 polymer ?
#
loop_
_entity_poly.entity_id
_entity_poly.type
_entity_poly.pdbx_seq_one_letter_code
_entity_poly.pdbx_strand_id
1 'polypeptide(L)'
;MTAGTDATSTDGVVTTDGKYRYYEVHTWWTKKASFFGMTLTSSRLDYYYRVTPPNGVTSDHSCTDQIKNYVPSRTFSYSIQHWASSHRGYCYSTITKTVRGLNVQTSGVQKLVVGGSGIISKTGP
;
A
#
# COMPACT_ATOMS: atom_id res chain seq x y z
N MET A 1 -15.22 -20.98 2.72
CA MET A 1 -15.07 -19.93 1.69
C MET A 1 -13.75 -19.24 1.90
N THR A 2 -12.76 -19.44 1.02
CA THR A 2 -11.41 -18.89 1.20
C THR A 2 -11.24 -17.67 0.30
N ALA A 3 -11.38 -16.47 0.86
CA ALA A 3 -11.04 -15.25 0.12
C ALA A 3 -9.54 -15.26 -0.19
N GLY A 4 -9.18 -15.11 -1.46
CA GLY A 4 -7.79 -14.96 -1.90
C GLY A 4 -7.43 -13.49 -2.03
N THR A 5 -6.20 -13.14 -1.67
CA THR A 5 -5.62 -11.82 -1.91
C THR A 5 -4.43 -11.98 -2.84
N ASP A 6 -4.54 -11.44 -4.07
CA ASP A 6 -3.42 -11.38 -5.01
C ASP A 6 -2.67 -10.06 -4.80
N ALA A 7 -1.33 -10.09 -4.78
CA ALA A 7 -0.50 -8.90 -4.58
C ALA A 7 0.55 -8.70 -5.69
N THR A 8 0.52 -7.58 -6.40
CA THR A 8 1.55 -7.18 -7.38
C THR A 8 2.26 -5.91 -6.95
N SER A 9 3.53 -5.73 -7.35
CA SER A 9 4.28 -4.51 -7.04
C SER A 9 5.17 -4.08 -8.19
N THR A 10 5.44 -2.79 -8.27
CA THR A 10 6.35 -2.17 -9.23
C THR A 10 7.15 -1.07 -8.53
N ASP A 11 8.46 -1.03 -8.80
CA ASP A 11 9.39 -0.07 -8.23
C ASP A 11 10.07 0.71 -9.35
N GLY A 12 10.21 2.03 -9.20
CA GLY A 12 10.82 2.89 -10.21
C GLY A 12 11.64 4.03 -9.62
N VAL A 13 12.70 4.42 -10.34
CA VAL A 13 13.40 5.69 -10.11
C VAL A 13 12.63 6.77 -10.89
N VAL A 14 12.13 7.78 -10.19
CA VAL A 14 11.41 8.90 -10.81
C VAL A 14 12.40 9.94 -11.35
N THR A 15 13.41 10.27 -10.55
CA THR A 15 14.45 11.22 -10.94
C THR A 15 15.72 11.06 -10.11
N THR A 16 16.84 11.55 -10.65
CA THR A 16 18.13 11.60 -9.98
C THR A 16 18.69 13.02 -10.07
N ASP A 17 19.08 13.57 -8.94
CA ASP A 17 19.79 14.84 -8.86
C ASP A 17 21.11 14.60 -8.14
N GLY A 18 22.15 14.22 -8.89
CA GLY A 18 23.56 14.02 -8.52
C GLY A 18 23.86 13.25 -7.21
N LYS A 19 23.37 13.80 -6.10
CA LYS A 19 23.41 13.30 -4.71
C LYS A 19 22.17 12.51 -4.28
N TYR A 20 21.00 12.76 -4.85
CA TYR A 20 19.73 12.15 -4.42
C TYR A 20 19.09 11.32 -5.52
N ARG A 21 18.43 10.23 -5.11
CA ARG A 21 17.56 9.42 -5.97
C ARG A 21 16.16 9.44 -5.38
N TYR A 22 15.18 9.69 -6.23
CA TYR A 22 13.78 9.67 -5.85
C TYR A 22 13.14 8.43 -6.42
N TYR A 23 12.44 7.70 -5.55
CA TYR A 23 11.80 6.45 -5.90
C TYR A 23 10.30 6.54 -5.67
N GLU A 24 9.56 5.91 -6.55
CA GLU A 24 8.14 5.67 -6.40
C GLU A 24 7.90 4.17 -6.49
N VAL A 25 7.19 3.65 -5.50
CA VAL A 25 6.82 2.24 -5.44
C VAL A 25 5.31 2.13 -5.34
N HIS A 26 4.78 1.12 -6.01
CA HIS A 26 3.35 0.83 -6.06
C HIS A 26 3.13 -0.60 -5.64
N THR A 27 2.17 -0.84 -4.75
CA THR A 27 1.73 -2.18 -4.42
C THR A 27 0.22 -2.28 -4.51
N TRP A 28 -0.25 -3.30 -5.20
CA TRP A 28 -1.66 -3.56 -5.43
C TRP A 28 -2.07 -4.83 -4.70
N TRP A 29 -3.23 -4.79 -4.06
CA TRP A 29 -3.91 -5.96 -3.54
C TRP A 29 -5.30 -6.05 -4.13
N THR A 30 -5.65 -7.24 -4.60
CA THR A 30 -7.01 -7.52 -5.10
C THR A 30 -7.60 -8.64 -4.26
N LYS A 31 -8.71 -8.37 -3.57
CA LYS A 31 -9.49 -9.41 -2.89
C LYS A 31 -10.57 -9.94 -3.82
N LYS A 32 -10.50 -11.23 -4.12
CA LYS A 32 -11.48 -11.94 -4.95
C LYS A 32 -12.35 -12.84 -4.08
N ALA A 33 -13.65 -12.93 -4.41
CA ALA A 33 -14.54 -13.95 -3.86
C ALA A 33 -14.53 -15.19 -4.78
N SER A 34 -14.30 -16.36 -4.21
CA SER A 34 -14.09 -17.60 -4.96
C SER A 34 -15.34 -18.12 -5.68
N PHE A 35 -16.55 -17.70 -5.29
CA PHE A 35 -17.76 -18.30 -5.85
C PHE A 35 -18.13 -17.85 -7.27
N PHE A 36 -17.50 -16.80 -7.81
CA PHE A 36 -17.73 -16.34 -9.21
C PHE A 36 -16.51 -15.63 -9.84
N GLY A 37 -15.32 -15.71 -9.22
CA GLY A 37 -14.15 -14.96 -9.67
C GLY A 37 -14.28 -13.43 -9.57
N MET A 38 -15.35 -12.93 -8.95
CA MET A 38 -15.62 -11.50 -8.86
C MET A 38 -14.65 -10.81 -7.89
N THR A 39 -14.05 -9.71 -8.36
CA THR A 39 -13.28 -8.79 -7.52
C THR A 39 -14.22 -8.06 -6.56
N LEU A 40 -13.98 -8.22 -5.26
CA LEU A 40 -14.75 -7.53 -4.23
C LEU A 40 -14.23 -6.12 -3.99
N THR A 41 -12.91 -6.00 -3.90
CA THR A 41 -12.21 -4.74 -3.71
C THR A 41 -10.81 -4.86 -4.28
N SER A 42 -10.33 -3.77 -4.86
CA SER A 42 -8.89 -3.58 -5.11
C SER A 42 -8.41 -2.40 -4.30
N SER A 43 -7.16 -2.46 -3.89
CA SER A 43 -6.49 -1.40 -3.13
C SER A 43 -5.07 -1.25 -3.63
N ARG A 44 -4.61 -0.01 -3.75
CA ARG A 44 -3.26 0.34 -4.21
C ARG A 44 -2.64 1.25 -3.18
N LEU A 45 -1.45 0.90 -2.72
CA LEU A 45 -0.64 1.75 -1.86
C LEU A 45 0.57 2.24 -2.65
N ASP A 46 0.68 3.55 -2.75
CA ASP A 46 1.75 4.25 -3.44
C ASP A 46 2.63 4.96 -2.43
N TYR A 47 3.94 4.86 -2.60
CA TYR A 47 4.89 5.50 -1.70
C TYR A 47 6.02 6.16 -2.46
N TYR A 48 6.19 7.46 -2.22
CA TYR A 48 7.25 8.28 -2.77
C TYR A 48 8.26 8.63 -1.68
N TYR A 49 9.53 8.34 -1.95
CA TYR A 49 10.61 8.52 -0.97
C TYR A 49 11.93 8.91 -1.62
N ARG A 50 12.79 9.53 -0.81
CA ARG A 50 14.11 9.98 -1.22
C ARG A 50 15.19 9.11 -0.60
N VAL A 51 16.17 8.74 -1.44
CA VAL A 51 17.36 7.99 -1.07
C VAL A 51 18.59 8.87 -1.28
N THR A 52 19.54 8.78 -0.35
CA THR A 52 20.87 9.37 -0.50
C THR A 52 21.89 8.24 -0.49
N PRO A 53 22.38 7.76 -1.65
CA PRO A 53 23.42 6.74 -1.68
C PRO A 53 24.69 7.22 -0.96
N PRO A 54 25.37 6.39 -0.14
CA PRO A 54 25.05 5.00 0.22
C PRO A 54 24.10 4.83 1.42
N ASN A 55 23.61 5.93 2.01
CA ASN A 55 22.86 6.02 3.25
C ASN A 55 21.36 5.64 3.17
N GLY A 56 20.92 4.92 2.13
CA GLY A 56 19.54 4.44 2.00
C GLY A 56 18.46 5.55 2.04
N VAL A 57 17.27 5.24 2.57
CA VAL A 57 16.15 6.20 2.63
C VAL A 57 16.43 7.30 3.65
N THR A 58 16.36 8.55 3.20
CA THR A 58 16.64 9.74 4.02
C THR A 58 15.44 10.63 4.25
N SER A 59 14.37 10.48 3.47
CA SER A 59 13.11 11.20 3.67
C SER A 59 11.96 10.40 3.11
N ASP A 60 10.86 10.36 3.86
CA ASP A 60 9.54 10.09 3.32
C ASP A 60 8.97 11.38 2.70
N HIS A 61 8.19 11.25 1.62
CA HIS A 61 7.53 12.38 0.98
C HIS A 61 6.01 12.24 1.00
N SER A 62 5.49 11.13 0.47
CA SER A 62 4.05 10.89 0.45
C SER A 62 3.75 9.40 0.41
N CYS A 63 2.66 9.03 1.07
CA CYS A 63 2.07 7.70 1.07
C CYS A 63 0.59 7.87 0.77
N THR A 64 0.07 7.20 -0.24
CA THR A 64 -1.34 7.32 -0.65
C THR A 64 -1.96 5.95 -0.85
N ASP A 65 -3.21 5.81 -0.41
CA ASP A 65 -4.01 4.59 -0.59
C ASP A 65 -5.17 4.90 -1.55
N GLN A 66 -5.35 4.06 -2.56
CA GLN A 66 -6.45 4.10 -3.51
C GLN A 66 -7.24 2.80 -3.42
N ILE A 67 -8.47 2.88 -2.92
CA ILE A 67 -9.38 1.73 -2.84
C ILE A 67 -10.48 1.88 -3.87
N LYS A 68 -10.67 0.83 -4.66
CA LYS A 68 -11.84 0.68 -5.52
C LYS A 68 -12.73 -0.42 -4.98
N ASN A 69 -13.89 0.00 -4.50
CA ASN A 69 -14.94 -0.90 -4.06
C ASN A 69 -15.88 -1.22 -5.22
N TYR A 70 -16.07 -2.51 -5.50
CA TYR A 70 -16.98 -2.97 -6.55
C TYR A 70 -18.36 -3.36 -6.00
N VAL A 71 -18.54 -3.33 -4.67
CA VAL A 71 -19.77 -3.75 -3.98
C VAL A 71 -20.36 -2.58 -3.17
N PRO A 72 -21.41 -1.90 -3.65
CA PRO A 72 -21.93 -0.65 -3.07
C PRO A 72 -22.41 -0.75 -1.61
N SER A 73 -22.75 -1.94 -1.12
CA SER A 73 -23.21 -2.15 0.26
C SER A 73 -22.10 -2.03 1.32
N ARG A 74 -20.87 -1.74 0.90
CA ARG A 74 -19.69 -1.61 1.78
C ARG A 74 -19.17 -0.19 1.76
N THR A 75 -18.85 0.34 2.93
CA THR A 75 -18.13 1.60 3.06
C THR A 75 -16.73 1.34 3.58
N PHE A 76 -15.79 2.17 3.15
CA PHE A 76 -14.40 2.08 3.54
C PHE A 76 -13.97 3.41 4.16
N SER A 77 -13.25 3.33 5.28
CA SER A 77 -12.48 4.44 5.83
C SER A 77 -11.02 4.04 5.92
N TYR A 78 -10.14 5.03 5.82
CA TYR A 78 -8.70 4.81 5.75
C TYR A 78 -7.96 5.76 6.68
N SER A 79 -6.84 5.27 7.21
CA SER A 79 -5.86 6.07 7.93
C SER A 79 -4.48 5.67 7.42
N ILE A 80 -3.72 6.67 6.99
CA ILE A 80 -2.40 6.47 6.40
C ILE A 80 -1.35 7.03 7.36
N GLN A 81 -0.29 6.26 7.54
CA GLN A 81 0.88 6.64 8.31
C GLN A 81 2.12 6.36 7.48
N HIS A 82 3.05 7.31 7.44
CA HIS A 82 4.34 7.11 6.80
C HIS A 82 5.45 7.84 7.54
N TRP A 83 6.65 7.27 7.46
CA TRP A 83 7.85 7.86 8.06
C TRP A 83 9.11 7.21 7.45
N ALA A 84 10.25 7.91 7.54
CA ALA A 84 11.57 7.34 7.31
C ALA A 84 12.31 7.08 8.64
N SER A 85 12.93 5.90 8.78
CA SER A 85 13.78 5.57 9.94
C SER A 85 14.75 4.45 9.59
N SER A 86 15.96 4.49 10.17
CA SER A 86 17.01 3.47 10.01
C SER A 86 17.26 3.09 8.54
N HIS A 87 17.43 4.10 7.67
CA HIS A 87 17.67 3.94 6.23
C HIS A 87 16.54 3.25 5.45
N ARG A 88 15.34 3.21 6.03
CA ARG A 88 14.12 2.61 5.44
C ARG A 88 12.99 3.61 5.44
N GLY A 89 12.08 3.44 4.47
CA GLY A 89 10.81 4.15 4.42
C GLY A 89 9.67 3.20 4.76
N TYR A 90 8.69 3.69 5.49
CA TYR A 90 7.52 2.93 5.93
C TYR A 90 6.27 3.67 5.47
N CYS A 91 5.33 2.95 4.87
CA CYS A 91 4.06 3.47 4.39
C CYS A 91 2.98 2.44 4.71
N TYR A 92 2.16 2.75 5.70
CA TYR A 92 1.14 1.87 6.25
C TYR A 92 -0.23 2.49 6.02
N SER A 93 -1.18 1.67 5.55
CA SER A 93 -2.59 2.05 5.46
C SER A 93 -3.43 1.09 6.30
N THR A 94 -4.24 1.64 7.20
CA THR A 94 -5.26 0.88 7.91
C THR A 94 -6.59 1.09 7.23
N ILE A 95 -7.15 0.01 6.71
CA ILE A 95 -8.42 0.00 5.99
C ILE A 95 -9.48 -0.57 6.90
N THR A 96 -10.50 0.22 7.18
CA THR A 96 -11.68 -0.22 7.91
C THR A 96 -12.85 -0.37 6.95
N LYS A 97 -13.43 -1.56 6.91
CA LYS A 97 -14.60 -1.90 6.11
C LYS A 97 -15.81 -2.03 7.02
N THR A 98 -16.91 -1.39 6.62
CA THR A 98 -18.22 -1.54 7.26
C THR A 98 -19.23 -2.07 6.25
N VAL A 99 -20.00 -3.10 6.62
CA VAL A 99 -21.10 -3.62 5.79
C VAL A 99 -22.41 -2.97 6.23
N ARG A 100 -23.00 -2.15 5.36
CA ARG A 100 -24.29 -1.50 5.63
C ARG A 100 -25.39 -2.56 5.78
N GLY A 101 -26.16 -2.47 6.86
CA GLY A 101 -27.27 -3.39 7.18
C GLY A 101 -26.94 -4.53 8.14
N LEU A 102 -25.65 -4.83 8.39
CA LEU A 102 -25.23 -5.88 9.32
C LEU A 102 -24.43 -5.37 10.53
N ASN A 103 -24.09 -4.07 10.57
CA ASN A 103 -23.22 -3.46 11.61
C ASN A 103 -21.90 -4.23 11.84
N VAL A 104 -21.42 -4.97 10.84
CA VAL A 104 -20.15 -5.69 10.91
C VAL A 104 -19.05 -4.76 10.41
N GLN A 105 -18.06 -4.55 11.27
CA GLN A 105 -16.84 -3.81 10.98
C GLN A 105 -15.64 -4.76 11.00
N THR A 106 -14.79 -4.66 9.98
CA THR A 106 -13.53 -5.44 9.89
C THR A 106 -12.42 -4.51 9.47
N SER A 107 -11.24 -4.63 10.09
CA SER A 107 -10.07 -3.82 9.73
C SER A 107 -8.94 -4.71 9.21
N GLY A 108 -8.20 -4.20 8.23
CA GLY A 108 -6.99 -4.81 7.69
C GLY A 108 -5.88 -3.77 7.58
N VAL A 109 -4.63 -4.20 7.67
CA VAL A 109 -3.47 -3.31 7.59
C VAL A 109 -2.65 -3.67 6.37
N GLN A 110 -2.40 -2.67 5.54
CA GLN A 110 -1.44 -2.71 4.45
C GLN A 110 -0.14 -2.11 4.92
N LYS A 111 0.96 -2.80 4.63
CA LYS A 111 2.30 -2.34 5.01
C LYS A 111 3.19 -2.37 3.80
N LEU A 112 3.93 -1.29 3.59
CA LEU A 112 5.00 -1.20 2.62
C LEU A 112 6.26 -0.70 3.32
N VAL A 113 7.35 -1.45 3.16
CA VAL A 113 8.67 -1.07 3.66
C VAL A 113 9.61 -1.03 2.48
N VAL A 114 10.33 0.07 2.32
CA VAL A 114 11.27 0.31 1.23
C VAL A 114 12.67 0.58 1.75
N GLY A 115 13.67 0.32 0.91
CA GLY A 115 15.09 0.55 1.16
C GLY A 115 15.72 1.45 0.11
N GLY A 116 17.04 1.42 0.00
CA GLY A 116 17.80 2.25 -0.94
C GLY A 116 17.55 1.96 -2.43
N SER A 117 16.83 0.88 -2.77
CA SER A 117 16.68 0.42 -4.15
C SER A 117 15.30 -0.18 -4.48
N GLY A 118 14.28 0.03 -3.65
CA GLY A 118 12.94 -0.54 -3.86
C GLY A 118 12.30 -1.14 -2.61
N ILE A 119 11.30 -1.99 -2.81
CA ILE A 119 10.53 -2.66 -1.76
C ILE A 119 11.39 -3.72 -1.05
N ILE A 120 11.43 -3.64 0.27
CA ILE A 120 12.00 -4.67 1.15
C ILE A 120 10.91 -5.67 1.56
N SER A 121 9.73 -5.17 1.93
CA SER A 121 8.63 -6.03 2.36
C SER A 121 7.28 -5.38 2.11
N LYS A 122 6.27 -6.21 1.84
CA LYS A 122 4.87 -5.81 1.70
C LYS A 122 3.94 -6.76 2.42
N THR A 123 2.88 -6.24 3.02
CA THR A 123 1.82 -7.02 3.67
C THR A 123 0.47 -6.49 3.23
N GLY A 124 -0.43 -7.38 2.82
CA GLY A 124 -1.78 -7.04 2.38
C GLY A 124 -2.84 -7.24 3.47
N PRO A 125 -4.06 -6.73 3.22
CA PRO A 125 -5.16 -6.78 4.17
C PRO A 125 -5.90 -8.12 4.15
#